data_AF-A0A3L8RVA6-F1
#
_entry.id   AF-A0A3L8RVA6-F1
#
_cell.length_a   1.000
_cell.length_b   1.000
_cell.length_c   1.000
_cell.angle_alpha   90.00
_cell.angle_beta   90.00
_cell.angle_gamma   90.00
#
_symmetry.space_group_name_H-M   'P 1'
#
loop_
_entity.id
_entity.type
_entity.pdbx_description
1 polymer ?
#
loop_
_entity_poly.entity_id
_entity_poly.type
_entity_poly.pdbx_seq_one_letter_code
_entity_poly.pdbx_strand_id
1 'polypeptide(L)' 'MLGGFGDTPSAFRTQAAEAFIVRMLEDAYLCTLHARRVTLFPKDLQLVRRLRGAEGGGI' A
#
# COMPACT_ATOMS: atom_id res chain seq x y z
N MET A 1 -3.91 38.58 7.20
CA MET A 1 -4.42 37.22 6.95
C MET A 1 -3.69 36.65 5.73
N LEU A 2 -2.47 36.12 5.93
CA LEU A 2 -1.77 35.34 4.92
C LEU A 2 -1.74 33.91 5.45
N GLY A 3 -2.81 33.19 5.16
CA GLY A 3 -2.91 31.76 5.43
C GLY A 3 -2.72 31.01 4.13
N GLY A 4 -1.95 29.93 4.22
CA GLY A 4 -2.05 28.83 3.27
C GLY A 4 -0.76 28.51 2.56
N PHE A 5 -0.25 27.32 2.88
CA PHE A 5 0.69 26.58 2.05
C PHE A 5 2.15 27.04 2.10
N GLY A 6 2.70 27.08 3.31
CA GLY A 6 4.12 26.81 3.47
C GLY A 6 4.42 25.40 2.94
N ASP A 7 5.39 25.33 2.03
CA ASP A 7 6.06 24.13 1.55
C ASP A 7 6.54 23.27 2.73
N THR A 8 5.67 22.40 3.23
CA THR A 8 6.06 21.40 4.22
C THR A 8 6.59 20.17 3.46
N PRO A 9 7.87 19.79 3.63
CA PRO A 9 8.48 18.63 2.96
C PRO A 9 7.87 17.28 3.39
N SER A 10 6.80 17.30 4.18
CA SER A 10 6.03 16.13 4.59
C SER A 10 5.00 15.67 3.55
N ALA A 11 4.49 16.57 2.70
CA ALA A 11 3.43 16.23 1.74
C ALA A 11 3.89 15.17 0.71
N PHE A 12 5.14 15.23 0.25
CA PHE A 12 5.71 14.22 -0.63
C PHE A 12 5.77 12.84 0.04
N ARG A 13 6.09 12.77 1.34
CA ARG A 13 6.19 11.50 2.08
C ARG A 13 4.82 10.86 2.26
N THR A 14 3.81 11.66 2.59
CA THR A 14 2.43 11.16 2.73
C THR A 14 1.87 10.73 1.39
N GLN A 15 2.07 11.53 0.34
CA GLN A 15 1.60 11.20 -1.01
C GLN A 15 2.28 9.93 -1.57
N ALA A 16 3.59 9.76 -1.34
CA ALA A 16 4.29 8.54 -1.67
C ALA A 16 3.80 7.33 -0.86
N ALA A 17 3.51 7.51 0.43
CA ALA A 17 2.94 6.46 1.28
C ALA A 17 1.53 6.07 0.84
N GLU A 18 0.68 7.03 0.46
CA GLU A 18 -0.66 6.80 -0.05
C GLU A 18 -0.64 6.00 -1.36
N ALA A 19 0.21 6.42 -2.32
CA ALA A 19 0.37 5.68 -3.57
C ALA A 19 0.86 4.24 -3.33
N PHE A 20 1.76 4.03 -2.36
CA PHE A 20 2.23 2.70 -1.97
C PHE A 20 1.12 1.83 -1.36
N ILE A 21 0.32 2.40 -0.45
CA ILE A 21 -0.78 1.68 0.22
C ILE A 21 -1.88 1.34 -0.78
N VAL A 22 -2.25 2.27 -1.67
CA VAL A 22 -3.25 2.02 -2.72
C VAL A 22 -2.81 0.85 -3.59
N ARG A 23 -1.57 0.88 -4.10
CA ARG A 23 -1.04 -0.22 -4.93
C ARG A 23 -1.03 -1.56 -4.18
N MET A 24 -0.65 -1.55 -2.89
CA MET A 24 -0.63 -2.76 -2.07
C MET A 24 -2.03 -3.34 -1.83
N LEU A 25 -3.04 -2.48 -1.67
CA LEU A 25 -4.43 -2.90 -1.49
C LEU A 25 -5.06 -3.40 -2.79
N GLU A 26 -4.72 -2.83 -3.94
CA GLU A 26 -5.12 -3.35 -5.26
C GLU A 26 -4.60 -4.79 -5.45
N ASP A 27 -3.31 -5.03 -5.17
CA ASP A 27 -2.70 -6.37 -5.25
C ASP A 27 -3.41 -7.36 -4.29
N ALA A 28 -3.74 -6.91 -3.06
CA ALA A 28 -4.46 -7.73 -2.08
C ALA A 28 -5.90 -8.04 -2.49
N TYR A 29 -6.59 -7.09 -3.13
CA TYR A 29 -7.95 -7.28 -3.61
C TYR A 29 -8.02 -8.35 -4.71
N LEU A 30 -7.04 -8.37 -5.63
CA LEU A 30 -6.94 -9.41 -6.66
C LEU A 30 -6.73 -10.81 -6.04
N CYS A 31 -5.89 -10.93 -5.01
CA CYS A 31 -5.71 -12.18 -4.27
C CYS A 31 -7.00 -12.64 -3.57
N THR A 32 -7.77 -11.72 -2.97
CA THR A 32 -9.05 -12.09 -2.36
C THR A 32 -10.09 -12.53 -3.37
N LEU A 33 -10.15 -11.85 -4.52
CA LEU A 33 -11.06 -12.20 -5.60
C LEU A 33 -10.73 -13.58 -6.19
N HIS A 34 -9.43 -13.91 -6.29
CA HIS A 34 -8.98 -15.25 -6.68
C HIS A 34 -9.50 -16.34 -5.72
N ALA A 35 -9.57 -16.05 -4.42
CA ALA A 35 -10.14 -16.94 -3.40
C ALA A 35 -11.69 -16.91 -3.32
N ARG A 36 -12.38 -16.23 -4.27
CA ARG A 36 -13.83 -15.95 -4.26
C ARG A 36 -14.33 -15.24 -2.99
N ARG A 37 -13.50 -14.39 -2.40
CA ARG A 37 -13.88 -13.57 -1.24
C ARG A 37 -13.79 -12.09 -1.62
N VAL A 38 -14.72 -11.29 -1.10
CA VAL A 38 -14.75 -9.82 -1.31
C VAL A 38 -14.17 -9.08 -0.09
N THR A 39 -14.05 -9.77 1.05
CA THR A 39 -13.50 -9.21 2.29
C THR A 39 -11.99 -9.39 2.34
N LEU A 40 -11.25 -8.29 2.52
CA LEU A 40 -9.80 -8.30 2.75
C LEU A 40 -9.49 -8.86 4.14
N PHE A 41 -8.74 -9.97 4.20
CA PHE A 41 -8.22 -10.49 5.45
C PHE A 41 -6.73 -10.14 5.63
N PRO A 42 -6.25 -10.03 6.88
CA PRO A 42 -4.84 -9.82 7.16
C PRO A 42 -3.95 -10.94 6.59
N LYS A 43 -4.51 -12.14 6.35
CA LYS A 43 -3.83 -13.27 5.71
C LYS A 43 -3.53 -13.01 4.23
N ASP A 44 -4.43 -12.34 3.50
CA ASP A 44 -4.24 -11.98 2.10
C ASP A 44 -3.20 -10.86 1.97
N LEU A 45 -3.23 -9.89 2.89
CA LEU A 45 -2.20 -8.84 2.96
C LEU A 45 -0.82 -9.42 3.30
N GLN A 46 -0.74 -10.40 4.19
CA GLN A 46 0.49 -11.14 4.47
C GLN A 46 0.98 -11.93 3.24
N LEU A 47 0.08 -12.52 2.47
CA LEU A 47 0.41 -13.24 1.23
C LEU A 47 0.95 -12.28 0.17
N VAL A 48 0.29 -11.14 -0.05
CA VAL A 48 0.73 -10.09 -0.98
C VAL A 48 2.06 -9.50 -0.55
N ARG A 49 2.26 -9.28 0.75
CA ARG A 49 3.53 -8.81 1.30
C ARG A 49 4.65 -9.85 1.17
N ARG A 50 4.33 -11.14 1.17
CA ARG A 50 5.29 -12.22 0.84
C ARG A 50 5.58 -12.30 -0.65
N LEU A 51 4.56 -12.15 -1.51
CA LEU A 51 4.69 -12.15 -2.96
C LEU A 51 5.53 -10.96 -3.44
N ARG A 52 5.27 -9.78 -2.87
CA ARG A 52 6.05 -8.55 -3.07
C ARG A 52 7.39 -8.57 -2.33
N GLY A 53 7.52 -9.44 -1.31
CA GLY A 53 8.65 -9.51 -0.36
C GLY A 53 9.80 -10.44 -0.76
N ALA A 54 9.83 -10.97 -1.98
CA ALA A 54 11.04 -11.60 -2.52
C ALA A 54 12.05 -10.58 -3.09
N GLU A 55 11.65 -9.32 -3.31
CA GLU A 55 12.51 -8.28 -3.90
C GLU A 55 13.09 -7.28 -2.87
N GLY A 56 13.31 -7.71 -1.63
CA GLY A 56 13.80 -6.79 -0.58
C GLY A 56 14.52 -7.44 0.59
N GLY A 57 15.04 -8.65 0.45
CA GLY A 57 15.71 -9.34 1.56
C GLY A 57 16.23 -10.71 1.19
N GLY A 58 17.16 -10.76 0.25
CA GLY A 58 17.98 -11.94 -0.03
C GLY A 58 19.43 -11.49 -0.15
N ILE A 59 20.18 -11.71 0.94
CA ILE A 59 21.62 -11.42 1.21
C ILE A 59 22.05 -9.95 1.26
#